data_AF-A0A2E6JI34-F1
#
_entry.id   AF-A0A2E6JI34-F1
#
_cell.length_a   1.000
_cell.length_b   1.000
_cell.length_c   1.000
_cell.angle_alpha   90.00
_cell.angle_beta   90.00
_cell.angle_gamma   90.00
#
_symmetry.space_group_name_H-M   'P 1'
#
loop_
_entity.id
_entity.type
_entity.pdbx_description
1 polymer ?
#
loop_
_entity_poly.entity_id
_entity_poly.type
_entity_poly.pdbx_seq_one_letter_code
_entity_poly.pdbx_strand_id
1 'polypeptide(L)' 'MAEVVAKTGVQKESGYLYYLDKNGNVSRSQMARAGKGGGNAEKVADAGVTREAGYLYFIDKNGDVARSPMARGRKK' A
#
# COMPACT_ATOMS: atom_id res chain seq x y z
N MET A 1 16.74 4.46 0.01
CA MET A 1 16.10 4.67 1.33
C MET A 1 14.61 4.91 1.07
N ALA A 2 13.72 4.37 1.90
CA ALA A 2 12.30 4.64 1.81
C ALA A 2 11.96 5.91 2.61
N GLU A 3 11.03 6.70 2.12
CA GLU A 3 10.55 7.94 2.73
C GLU A 3 9.10 7.76 3.17
N VAL A 4 8.77 8.12 4.41
CA VAL A 4 7.38 8.15 4.89
C VAL A 4 6.73 9.44 4.39
N VAL A 5 5.63 9.31 3.65
CA VAL A 5 4.91 10.43 3.01
C VAL A 5 3.56 10.72 3.66
N ALA A 6 2.99 9.77 4.39
CA ALA A 6 1.82 10.00 5.22
C ALA A 6 1.84 9.07 6.43
N LYS A 7 1.55 9.64 7.62
CA LYS A 7 1.40 8.87 8.85
C LYS A 7 -0.05 8.45 8.99
N THR A 8 -0.28 7.15 9.10
CA THR A 8 -1.61 6.57 9.24
C THR A 8 -1.71 5.63 10.43
N GLY A 9 -0.59 5.06 10.91
CA GLY A 9 -0.57 4.19 12.09
C GLY A 9 -1.47 2.96 11.99
N VAL A 10 -1.73 2.47 10.77
CA VAL A 10 -2.64 1.36 10.52
C VAL A 10 -2.07 0.07 11.12
N GLN A 11 -2.84 -0.56 12.01
CA GLN A 11 -2.47 -1.86 12.54
C GLN A 11 -2.69 -2.96 11.50
N LYS A 12 -1.62 -3.70 11.21
CA LYS A 12 -1.65 -4.73 10.17
C LYS A 12 -2.10 -6.06 10.76
N GLU A 13 -3.25 -6.51 10.31
CA GLU A 13 -3.78 -7.84 10.63
C GLU A 13 -3.17 -8.93 9.73
N SER A 14 -2.98 -10.12 10.29
CA SER A 14 -2.46 -11.27 9.55
C SER A 14 -3.48 -11.74 8.51
N GLY A 15 -2.99 -12.22 7.37
CA GLY A 15 -3.86 -12.68 6.27
C GLY A 15 -4.35 -11.59 5.32
N TYR A 16 -3.99 -10.33 5.57
CA TYR A 16 -4.31 -9.20 4.70
C TYR A 16 -3.07 -8.61 4.00
N LEU A 17 -3.28 -8.15 2.77
CA LEU A 17 -2.35 -7.28 2.06
C LEU A 17 -2.77 -5.83 2.28
N TYR A 18 -1.85 -4.97 2.67
CA TYR A 18 -2.06 -3.54 2.85
C TYR A 18 -1.34 -2.75 1.76
N TYR A 19 -2.04 -1.79 1.15
CA TYR A 19 -1.54 -1.02 0.03
C TYR A 19 -2.18 0.37 -0.03
N LEU A 20 -1.51 1.29 -0.69
CA LEU A 20 -2.13 2.55 -1.11
C LEU A 20 -3.08 2.27 -2.28
N ASP A 21 -4.33 2.70 -2.24
CA ASP A 21 -5.30 2.50 -3.33
C ASP A 21 -5.18 3.56 -4.45
N LYS A 22 -6.14 3.55 -5.39
CA LYS A 22 -6.20 4.51 -6.51
C LYS A 22 -6.64 5.91 -6.08
N ASN A 23 -7.32 6.03 -4.95
CA ASN A 23 -7.79 7.28 -4.37
C ASN A 23 -6.74 7.92 -3.45
N GLY A 24 -5.58 7.26 -3.27
CA GLY A 24 -4.51 7.75 -2.40
C GLY A 24 -4.73 7.46 -0.93
N ASN A 25 -5.56 6.46 -0.59
CA ASN A 25 -5.85 6.05 0.78
C ASN A 25 -5.30 4.66 1.10
N VAL A 26 -5.20 4.33 2.38
CA VAL A 26 -4.76 2.99 2.80
C VAL A 26 -5.94 2.05 2.72
N SER A 27 -5.77 1.00 1.93
CA SER A 27 -6.74 -0.08 1.78
C SER A 27 -6.08 -1.43 2.09
N ARG A 28 -6.91 -2.40 2.45
CA ARG A 28 -6.51 -3.80 2.62
C ARG A 28 -7.40 -4.74 1.82
N SER A 29 -6.89 -5.92 1.52
CA SER A 29 -7.69 -7.03 1.00
C SER A 29 -7.16 -8.36 1.51
N GLN A 30 -8.03 -9.36 1.63
CA GLN A 30 -7.61 -10.70 2.06
C GLN A 30 -6.65 -11.28 1.03
N MET A 31 -5.52 -11.82 1.48
CA MET A 31 -4.50 -12.38 0.60
C MET A 31 -5.02 -13.62 -0.12
N ALA A 32 -4.79 -13.69 -1.44
CA ALA A 32 -4.99 -14.90 -2.21
C ALA A 32 -4.04 -16.00 -1.72
N ARG A 33 -4.54 -17.25 -1.61
CA ARG A 33 -3.74 -18.41 -1.21
C ARG A 33 -4.09 -19.62 -2.06
N ALA A 34 -3.09 -20.28 -2.63
CA ALA A 34 -3.14 -21.58 -3.32
C ALA A 34 -4.54 -22.00 -3.85
N GLY A 35 -4.95 -21.41 -4.97
CA GLY A 35 -6.23 -21.74 -5.62
C GLY A 35 -7.46 -20.97 -5.10
N LYS A 36 -7.33 -20.22 -4.00
CA LYS A 36 -8.35 -19.29 -3.51
C LYS A 36 -7.98 -17.85 -3.86
N GLY A 37 -8.93 -17.16 -4.50
CA GLY A 37 -8.82 -15.73 -4.80
C GLY A 37 -8.69 -14.88 -3.53
N GLY A 38 -8.20 -13.65 -3.71
CA GLY A 38 -8.19 -12.66 -2.62
C GLY A 38 -9.59 -12.13 -2.30
N GLY A 39 -9.69 -11.39 -1.21
CA GLY A 39 -10.92 -10.71 -0.80
C GLY A 39 -11.12 -9.37 -1.49
N ASN A 40 -12.28 -8.77 -1.27
CA ASN A 40 -12.57 -7.40 -1.71
C ASN A 40 -11.68 -6.39 -0.97
N ALA A 41 -11.44 -5.25 -1.63
CA ALA A 41 -10.71 -4.13 -1.03
C ALA A 41 -11.58 -3.39 -0.01
N GLU A 42 -10.99 -3.05 1.13
CA GLU A 42 -11.59 -2.25 2.20
C GLU A 42 -10.67 -1.07 2.52
N LYS A 43 -11.20 0.16 2.49
CA LYS A 43 -10.47 1.36 2.93
C LYS A 43 -10.37 1.35 4.47
N VAL A 44 -9.17 1.47 5.00
CA VAL A 44 -8.90 1.41 6.46
C VAL A 44 -8.34 2.70 7.03
N ALA A 45 -7.76 3.59 6.21
CA ALA A 45 -7.37 4.92 6.65
C ALA A 45 -7.33 5.91 5.48
N ASP A 46 -7.64 7.16 5.77
CA ASP A 46 -7.41 8.27 4.85
C ASP A 46 -5.93 8.69 4.92
N ALA A 47 -5.30 8.79 3.75
CA ALA A 47 -3.90 9.20 3.63
C ALA A 47 -3.71 10.40 2.67
N GLY A 48 -4.61 10.58 1.71
CA GLY A 48 -4.56 11.71 0.78
C GLY A 48 -3.30 11.76 -0.09
N VAL A 49 -2.64 10.64 -0.32
CA VAL A 49 -1.34 10.59 -1.01
C VAL A 49 -1.54 10.55 -2.53
N THR A 50 -1.01 11.54 -3.22
CA THR A 50 -0.88 11.52 -4.69
C THR A 50 0.38 10.78 -5.10
N ARG A 51 0.26 9.88 -6.08
CA ARG A 51 1.38 9.06 -6.55
C ARG A 51 2.23 9.82 -7.57
N GLU A 52 3.53 9.79 -7.36
CA GLU A 52 4.52 10.29 -8.30
C GLU A 52 5.10 9.18 -9.16
N ALA A 53 5.37 9.50 -10.42
CA ALA A 53 6.05 8.58 -11.32
C ALA A 53 7.47 8.27 -10.80
N GLY A 54 7.94 7.05 -11.01
CA GLY A 54 9.26 6.62 -10.55
C GLY A 54 9.31 6.07 -9.12
N TYR A 55 8.21 6.11 -8.36
CA TYR A 55 8.14 5.60 -7.00
C TYR A 55 7.22 4.38 -6.81
N LEU A 56 7.66 3.43 -5.99
CA LEU A 56 6.81 2.39 -5.42
C LEU A 56 6.23 2.91 -4.11
N TYR A 57 4.92 2.73 -3.90
CA TYR A 57 4.23 3.09 -2.68
C TYR A 57 3.78 1.83 -1.94
N PHE A 58 3.97 1.79 -0.63
CA PHE A 58 3.64 0.65 0.22
C PHE A 58 3.33 1.09 1.65
N ILE A 59 2.71 0.20 2.42
CA ILE A 59 2.48 0.40 3.86
C ILE A 59 3.62 -0.27 4.62
N ASP A 60 4.38 0.52 5.37
CA ASP A 60 5.57 0.06 6.07
C ASP A 60 5.24 -0.81 7.31
N LYS A 61 6.24 -1.03 8.19
CA LYS A 61 6.05 -1.83 9.41
C LYS A 61 5.31 -1.08 10.51
N ASN A 62 5.34 0.25 10.50
CA ASN A 62 4.65 1.11 11.47
C ASN A 62 3.19 1.37 11.07
N GLY A 63 2.79 0.94 9.87
CA GLY A 63 1.45 1.18 9.38
C GLY A 63 1.30 2.52 8.66
N ASP A 64 2.41 3.10 8.20
CA ASP A 64 2.45 4.38 7.51
C ASP A 64 2.64 4.20 6.01
N VAL A 65 2.22 5.19 5.22
CA VAL A 65 2.46 5.20 3.77
C VAL A 65 3.88 5.65 3.52
N ALA A 66 4.68 4.78 2.92
CA ALA A 66 6.04 5.05 2.52
C ALA A 66 6.23 4.87 1.01
N ARG A 67 7.25 5.52 0.46
CA ARG A 67 7.66 5.39 -0.93
C ARG A 67 9.14 5.12 -1.09
N SER A 68 9.54 4.49 -2.19
CA SER A 68 10.94 4.34 -2.58
C SER A 68 11.11 4.40 -4.09
N PRO A 69 12.26 4.89 -4.62
CA PRO A 69 12.54 4.85 -6.06
C PRO A 69 12.41 3.42 -6.61
N MET A 70 11.73 3.26 -7.74
CA MET A 70 11.60 1.96 -8.41
C MET A 70 12.94 1.55 -9.04
N ALA A 71 13.42 0.34 -8.73
CA ALA A 71 14.69 -0.18 -9.26
C ALA A 71 14.71 -0.29 -10.79
N ARG A 72 13.54 -0.49 -11.41
CA ARG A 72 13.33 -0.44 -12.86
C ARG A 72 11.99 0.26 -13.06
N GLY A 73 12.00 1.45 -13.65
CA GLY A 73 10.76 2.15 -13.98
C GLY A 73 9.83 1.23 -14.77
N ARG A 74 8.51 1.42 -14.64
CA ARG A 74 7.53 0.70 -15.45
C ARG A 74 7.85 1.00 -16.93
N LYS A 75 8.35 0.02 -17.67
CA LYS A 75 8.49 0.16 -19.13
C LYS A 75 7.09 0.51 -19.66
N LYS A 76 7.00 1.62 -20.40
CA LYS A 76 5.78 2.02 -21.11
C LYS A 76 5.44 0.96 -22.14
#